data_AF-A0A8H4B1F5-F1
#
_entry.id   AF-A0A8H4B1F5-F1
#
_cell.length_a   1.000
_cell.length_b   1.000
_cell.length_c   1.000
_cell.angle_alpha   90.00
_cell.angle_beta   90.00
_cell.angle_gamma   90.00
#
_symmetry.space_group_name_H-M   'P 1'
#
loop_
_entity.id
_entity.type
_entity.pdbx_description
1 polymer ?
#
loop_
_entity_poly.entity_id
_entity_poly.type
_entity_poly.pdbx_seq_one_letter_code
_entity_poly.pdbx_strand_id
1 'polypeptide(L)'
;MVQELENVILEQNLVLHNYVEFTAFEIIDEGSVGIVYKSIWKNKLMVALKCLKIDSKPEEKEFRQFVREPFQSFRSACDIQMLIFEGKRETPVNGTPQQYVELYTICWDDSPEERPDIKKVLEHTNN
;
A
#
# COMPACT_ATOMS: atom_id res chain seq x y z
N MET A 1 11.89 3.82 17.91
CA MET A 1 11.55 3.12 16.66
C MET A 1 10.87 1.77 16.91
N VAL A 2 11.53 0.70 17.35
CA VAL A 2 10.84 -0.60 17.60
C VAL A 2 9.73 -0.47 18.65
N GLN A 3 10.02 0.21 19.77
CA GLN A 3 9.03 0.43 20.83
C GLN A 3 7.84 1.31 20.39
N GLU A 4 8.07 2.28 19.50
CA GLU A 4 7.01 3.16 18.99
C GLU A 4 6.06 2.40 18.07
N LEU A 5 6.63 1.54 17.22
CA LEU A 5 5.87 0.64 16.37
C LEU A 5 4.99 -0.32 17.20
N GLU A 6 5.57 -0.96 18.22
CA GLU A 6 4.82 -1.83 19.13
C GLU A 6 3.67 -1.09 19.83
N ASN A 7 3.92 0.15 20.28
CA ASN A 7 2.88 0.97 20.92
C ASN A 7 1.74 1.30 19.96
N VAL A 8 2.05 1.72 18.72
CA VAL A 8 1.03 2.02 17.71
C VAL A 8 0.19 0.80 17.37
N ILE A 9 0.82 -0.37 17.22
CA ILE A 9 0.11 -1.63 16.97
C ILE A 9 -0.88 -1.92 18.10
N LEU A 10 -0.46 -1.72 19.35
CA LEU A 10 -1.30 -1.94 20.54
C LEU A 10 -2.43 -0.91 20.63
N GLU A 11 -2.14 0.38 20.48
CA GLU A 11 -3.10 1.48 20.58
C GLU A 11 -4.19 1.40 19.51
N GLN A 12 -3.82 1.02 18.29
CA GLN A 12 -4.74 0.93 17.16
C GLN A 12 -5.37 -0.46 17.00
N ASN A 13 -5.07 -1.39 17.92
CA ASN A 13 -5.54 -2.77 17.88
C ASN A 13 -5.30 -3.44 16.50
N LEU A 14 -4.13 -3.20 15.92
CA LEU A 14 -3.79 -3.69 14.60
C LEU A 14 -3.44 -5.18 14.64
N VAL A 15 -4.03 -5.94 13.73
CA VAL A 15 -3.71 -7.35 13.56
C VAL A 15 -2.60 -7.49 12.53
N LEU A 16 -1.43 -7.92 12.98
CA LEU A 16 -0.32 -8.24 12.08
C LEU A 16 -0.53 -9.61 11.43
N HIS A 17 -0.27 -9.67 10.13
CA HIS A 17 -0.26 -10.91 9.35
C HIS A 17 1.14 -11.18 8.83
N ASN A 18 1.60 -12.43 9.00
CA ASN A 18 2.92 -12.81 8.56
C ASN A 18 2.89 -12.98 7.04
N TYR A 19 3.90 -12.45 6.35
CA TYR A 19 4.03 -12.56 4.90
C TYR A 19 3.95 -14.00 4.39
N VAL A 20 4.39 -14.98 5.19
CA VAL A 20 4.30 -16.42 4.85
C VAL A 20 2.86 -16.96 4.78
N GLU A 21 1.87 -16.22 5.29
CA GLU A 21 0.45 -16.57 5.20
C GLU A 21 -0.14 -16.30 3.81
N PHE A 22 0.61 -15.63 2.93
CA PHE A 22 0.21 -15.29 1.57
C PHE A 22 0.90 -16.21 0.55
N THR A 23 0.18 -16.57 -0.51
CA THR A 23 0.65 -17.49 -1.54
C THR A 23 0.20 -17.04 -2.93
N ALA A 24 0.70 -17.70 -3.98
CA ALA A 24 0.30 -17.46 -5.38
C ALA A 24 0.44 -15.98 -5.82
N PHE A 25 1.63 -15.42 -5.58
CA PHE A 25 1.95 -14.04 -5.96
C PHE A 25 2.01 -13.88 -7.48
N GLU A 26 1.18 -13.00 -8.01
CA GLU A 26 1.12 -12.60 -9.42
C GLU A 26 1.18 -11.08 -9.47
N ILE A 27 2.09 -10.49 -10.27
CA ILE A 27 2.14 -9.03 -10.43
C ILE A 27 0.94 -8.59 -11.25
N ILE A 28 0.18 -7.61 -10.75
CA ILE A 28 -0.98 -7.05 -11.44
C ILE A 28 -0.85 -5.56 -11.76
N ASP A 29 0.12 -4.88 -11.14
CA ASP A 29 0.52 -3.51 -11.46
C ASP A 29 1.96 -3.27 -11.00
N GLU A 30 2.73 -2.53 -11.80
CA GLU A 30 4.05 -2.04 -11.42
C GLU A 30 4.11 -0.52 -11.60
N GLY A 31 3.99 0.17 -10.46
CA GLY A 31 4.13 1.62 -10.40
C GLY A 31 5.54 2.07 -10.05
N SER A 32 5.72 3.39 -10.03
CA SER A 32 6.94 4.04 -9.55
C SER A 32 7.17 3.86 -8.05
N VAL A 33 6.09 3.80 -7.26
CA VAL A 33 6.12 3.71 -5.79
C VAL A 33 6.17 2.28 -5.26
N GLY A 34 5.81 1.29 -6.07
CA GLY A 34 5.63 -0.07 -5.59
C GLY A 34 5.13 -1.03 -6.66
N ILE A 35 5.07 -2.30 -6.28
CA ILE A 35 4.48 -3.38 -7.07
C ILE A 35 3.21 -3.82 -6.37
N VAL A 36 2.13 -4.02 -7.12
CA VAL A 36 0.91 -4.61 -6.60
C VAL A 36 0.86 -6.07 -7.02
N TYR A 37 0.76 -6.96 -6.04
CA TYR A 37 0.59 -8.38 -6.25
C TYR A 37 -0.87 -8.78 -6.02
N LYS A 38 -1.41 -9.62 -6.87
CA LYS A 38 -2.52 -10.50 -6.53
C LYS A 38 -1.96 -11.69 -5.76
N SER A 39 -2.63 -12.06 -4.67
CA SER A 39 -2.22 -13.18 -3.82
C SER A 39 -3.42 -13.86 -3.19
N ILE A 40 -3.21 -15.09 -2.71
CA ILE A 40 -4.17 -15.84 -1.92
C ILE A 40 -3.76 -15.75 -0.45
N TRP A 41 -4.67 -15.23 0.35
CA TRP A 41 -4.63 -15.19 1.80
C TRP A 41 -5.67 -16.16 2.39
N LYS A 42 -5.71 -16.29 3.72
CA LYS A 42 -6.53 -17.23 4.52
C LYS A 42 -7.87 -17.61 3.89
N ASN A 43 -8.26 -18.89 4.01
CA ASN A 43 -9.53 -19.42 3.47
C ASN A 43 -9.72 -19.18 1.96
N LYS A 44 -8.60 -19.12 1.20
CA LYS A 44 -8.59 -18.85 -0.24
C LYS A 44 -9.12 -17.45 -0.62
N LEU A 45 -9.10 -16.50 0.32
CA LEU A 45 -9.43 -15.12 0.03
C LEU A 45 -8.37 -14.53 -0.89
N MET A 46 -8.78 -14.01 -2.04
CA MET A 46 -7.87 -13.36 -2.98
C MET A 46 -7.76 -11.88 -2.63
N VAL A 47 -6.53 -11.37 -2.55
CA VAL A 47 -6.21 -10.00 -2.10
C VAL A 47 -5.22 -9.32 -3.04
N ALA A 48 -5.21 -7.99 -3.03
CA ALA A 48 -4.14 -7.18 -3.61
C ALA A 48 -3.16 -6.75 -2.49
N LEU A 49 -1.87 -6.98 -2.68
CA LEU A 49 -0.79 -6.56 -1.80
C LEU A 49 0.05 -5.50 -2.50
N LYS A 50 -0.02 -4.24 -2.06
CA LYS A 50 0.86 -3.16 -2.52
C LYS A 50 2.17 -3.22 -1.73
N CYS A 51 3.23 -3.65 -2.38
CA CYS A 51 4.58 -3.70 -1.82
C CYS A 51 5.36 -2.45 -2.27
N LEU A 52 5.75 -1.62 -1.31
CA LEU A 52 6.50 -0.39 -1.58
C LEU A 52 7.95 -0.70 -1.96
N LYS A 53 8.50 0.00 -2.96
CA LYS A 53 9.91 -0.07 -3.33
C LYS A 53 10.72 0.79 -2.36
N ILE A 54 11.22 0.21 -1.25
CA ILE A 54 11.89 0.97 -0.18
C ILE A 54 13.42 1.06 -0.37
N ASP A 55 14.02 0.12 -1.12
CA ASP A 55 15.45 0.11 -1.43
C ASP A 55 15.65 0.00 -2.94
N SER A 56 16.34 0.93 -3.60
CA SER A 56 17.74 0.61 -3.92
C SER A 56 18.68 1.81 -4.10
N LYS A 57 18.22 3.05 -4.30
CA LYS A 57 19.09 4.25 -4.35
C LYS A 57 18.31 5.53 -4.01
N PRO A 58 18.53 6.17 -2.84
CA PRO A 58 17.89 7.45 -2.52
C PRO A 58 18.39 8.62 -3.38
N GLU A 59 19.30 8.38 -4.34
CA GLU A 59 19.93 9.42 -5.17
C GLU A 59 19.22 9.66 -6.50
N GLU A 60 18.27 8.82 -6.91
CA GLU A 60 17.47 9.09 -8.10
C GLU A 60 16.44 10.17 -7.79
N LYS A 61 16.76 11.39 -8.23
CA LYS A 61 15.92 12.60 -8.17
C LYS A 61 14.47 12.34 -8.63
N GLU A 62 14.28 11.39 -9.54
CA GLU A 62 12.98 10.98 -10.04
C GLU A 62 12.13 10.29 -8.96
N PHE A 63 12.69 9.36 -8.17
CA PHE A 63 11.97 8.68 -7.08
C PHE A 63 11.44 9.69 -6.04
N ARG A 64 12.26 10.67 -5.64
CA ARG A 64 11.84 11.74 -4.69
C ARG A 64 10.80 12.71 -5.25
N GLN A 65 10.70 12.80 -6.58
CA GLN A 65 9.70 13.64 -7.25
C GLN A 65 8.35 12.93 -7.38
N PHE A 66 8.35 11.60 -7.48
CA PHE A 66 7.13 10.79 -7.59
C PHE A 66 6.55 10.37 -6.24
N VAL A 67 7.37 10.17 -5.21
CA VAL A 67 6.89 9.99 -3.84
C VAL A 67 6.53 11.36 -3.26
N ARG A 68 5.24 11.66 -3.11
CA ARG A 68 4.71 12.95 -2.60
C ARG A 68 4.24 12.83 -1.16
N GLU A 69 4.06 13.98 -0.49
CA GLU A 69 3.50 14.06 0.87
C GLU A 69 2.29 13.12 1.05
N PRO A 70 2.22 12.38 2.17
CA PRO A 70 3.04 12.45 3.39
C PRO A 70 4.37 11.68 3.30
N PHE A 71 4.64 11.10 2.13
CA PHE A 71 5.64 10.06 1.93
C PHE A 71 6.96 10.63 1.37
N GLN A 72 6.99 11.90 0.97
CA GLN A 72 8.16 12.51 0.34
C GLN A 72 9.40 12.57 1.25
N SER A 73 9.22 12.58 2.58
CA SER A 73 10.29 12.70 3.56
C SER A 73 10.92 11.37 4.00
N PHE A 74 10.61 10.26 3.34
CA PHE A 74 11.07 8.92 3.77
C PHE A 74 12.57 8.84 4.00
N ARG A 75 12.96 8.44 5.22
CA ARG A 75 14.35 8.11 5.56
C ARG A 75 14.52 6.61 5.81
N SER A 76 13.44 5.88 6.09
CA SER A 76 13.45 4.43 6.32
C SER A 76 12.09 3.77 6.05
N ALA A 77 12.06 2.43 5.93
CA ALA A 77 10.82 1.64 5.89
C ALA A 77 9.90 1.87 7.11
N CYS A 78 10.52 2.14 8.27
CA CYS A 78 9.80 2.33 9.52
C CYS A 78 8.99 3.64 9.52
N ASP A 79 9.52 4.71 8.94
CA ASP A 79 8.81 5.99 8.82
C ASP A 79 7.53 5.83 7.98
N ILE A 80 7.61 5.02 6.92
CA ILE A 80 6.46 4.75 6.05
C ILE A 80 5.37 4.00 6.81
N GLN A 81 5.77 2.96 7.54
CA GLN A 81 4.87 2.16 8.34
C GLN A 81 4.14 3.03 9.38
N MET A 82 4.87 3.87 10.10
CA MET A 82 4.30 4.80 11.08
C MET A 82 3.25 5.72 10.47
N LEU A 83 3.55 6.36 9.33
CA LEU A 83 2.60 7.23 8.64
C LEU A 83 1.34 6.46 8.17
N ILE A 84 1.50 5.25 7.64
CA ILE A 84 0.36 4.42 7.22
C ILE A 84 -0.52 4.07 8.42
N PHE A 85 0.08 3.73 9.57
CA PHE A 85 -0.66 3.47 10.80
C PHE A 85 -1.35 4.73 11.32
N GLU A 86 -0.77 5.92 11.19
CA GLU A 86 -1.45 7.18 11.51
C GLU A 86 -2.60 7.54 10.52
N GLY A 87 -3.00 6.61 9.65
CA GLY A 87 -4.05 6.81 8.66
C GLY A 87 -3.62 7.71 7.49
N LYS A 88 -2.32 8.03 7.39
CA LYS A 88 -1.81 8.85 6.30
C LYS A 88 -1.78 8.03 5.02
N ARG A 89 -2.10 8.68 3.91
CA ARG A 89 -2.21 8.07 2.58
C ARG A 89 -1.66 9.01 1.52
N GLU A 90 -1.36 8.48 0.34
CA GLU A 90 -0.79 9.27 -0.77
C GLU A 90 -1.76 10.35 -1.25
N THR A 91 -1.23 11.55 -1.48
CA THR A 91 -2.00 12.64 -2.10
C THR A 91 -2.16 12.35 -3.61
N PRO A 92 -3.38 12.44 -4.19
CA PRO A 92 -3.57 12.24 -5.63
C PRO A 92 -2.64 13.12 -6.47
N VAL A 93 -2.02 12.53 -7.49
CA VAL A 93 -1.17 13.28 -8.42
C VAL A 93 -2.06 14.03 -9.42
N ASN A 94 -1.73 15.30 -9.67
CA ASN A 94 -2.46 16.09 -10.65
C ASN A 94 -2.43 15.40 -12.03
N GLY A 95 -3.61 15.19 -12.63
CA GLY A 95 -3.76 14.46 -13.89
C GLY A 95 -4.00 12.96 -13.73
N THR A 96 -3.94 12.39 -12.51
CA THR A 96 -4.40 11.00 -12.28
C THR A 96 -5.90 10.92 -12.57
N PRO A 97 -6.37 9.93 -13.34
CA PRO A 97 -7.79 9.74 -13.59
C PRO A 97 -8.59 9.63 -12.29
N GLN A 98 -9.67 10.41 -12.19
CA GLN A 98 -10.51 10.46 -10.99
C GLN A 98 -11.01 9.08 -10.54
N GLN A 99 -11.37 8.22 -11.50
CA GLN A 99 -11.82 6.84 -11.23
C GLN A 99 -10.73 5.98 -10.58
N TYR A 100 -9.46 6.19 -10.95
CA TYR A 100 -8.34 5.49 -10.32
C TYR A 100 -8.12 5.99 -8.89
N VAL A 101 -8.25 7.31 -8.67
CA VAL A 101 -8.20 7.91 -7.33
C VAL A 101 -9.28 7.35 -6.41
N GLU A 102 -10.52 7.30 -6.90
CA GLU A 102 -11.65 6.73 -6.16
C GLU A 102 -11.43 5.25 -5.85
N LEU A 103 -10.94 4.47 -6.82
CA LEU A 103 -10.65 3.04 -6.65
C LEU A 103 -9.62 2.80 -5.55
N TYR A 104 -8.46 3.44 -5.61
CA TYR A 104 -7.47 3.20 -4.57
C TYR A 104 -7.98 3.73 -3.22
N THR A 105 -8.73 4.83 -3.18
CA THR A 105 -9.21 5.40 -1.92
C THR A 105 -10.12 4.42 -1.19
N ILE A 106 -11.04 3.78 -1.90
CA ILE A 106 -11.93 2.76 -1.31
C ILE A 106 -11.19 1.45 -0.97
N CYS A 107 -10.09 1.12 -1.66
CA CYS A 107 -9.25 -0.02 -1.27
C CYS A 107 -8.62 0.12 0.12
N TRP A 108 -8.54 1.34 0.65
CA TRP A 108 -7.90 1.62 1.94
C TRP A 108 -8.91 1.95 3.04
N ASP A 109 -10.20 1.74 2.79
CA ASP A 109 -11.25 2.02 3.77
C ASP A 109 -11.00 1.21 5.06
N ASP A 110 -11.25 1.82 6.21
CA ASP A 110 -11.07 1.14 7.50
C ASP A 110 -12.05 -0.03 7.66
N SER A 111 -13.21 0.07 7.02
CA SER A 111 -14.21 -0.98 6.90
C SER A 111 -13.82 -2.01 5.83
N PRO A 112 -13.53 -3.28 6.20
CA PRO A 112 -13.18 -4.32 5.23
C PRO A 112 -14.30 -4.62 4.22
N GLU A 113 -15.56 -4.44 4.59
CA GLU A 113 -16.73 -4.67 3.75
C GLU A 113 -16.94 -3.60 2.67
N GLU A 114 -16.44 -2.37 2.88
CA GLU A 114 -16.46 -1.32 1.88
C GLU A 114 -15.36 -1.49 0.83
N ARG A 115 -14.29 -2.24 1.16
CA ARG A 115 -13.20 -2.50 0.22
C ARG A 115 -13.69 -3.32 -0.97
N PRO A 116 -13.32 -2.96 -2.20
CA PRO A 116 -13.71 -3.69 -3.38
C PRO A 116 -13.07 -5.08 -3.40
N ASP A 117 -13.75 -6.04 -4.04
CA ASP A 117 -13.12 -7.30 -4.36
C ASP A 117 -12.00 -7.12 -5.40
N ILE A 118 -11.09 -8.09 -5.44
CA ILE A 118 -9.97 -8.08 -6.36
C ILE A 118 -10.39 -8.04 -7.85
N LYS A 119 -11.58 -8.52 -8.21
CA LYS A 119 -12.04 -8.50 -9.61
C LYS A 119 -12.28 -7.06 -10.04
N LYS A 120 -12.93 -6.25 -9.20
CA LYS A 120 -13.14 -4.81 -9.45
C LYS A 120 -11.82 -4.04 -9.53
N VAL A 121 -10.83 -4.42 -8.72
CA VAL A 121 -9.48 -3.84 -8.82
C VAL A 121 -8.84 -4.18 -10.18
N LEU A 122 -8.92 -5.45 -10.61
CA LEU A 122 -8.34 -5.94 -11.85
C LEU A 122 -8.97 -5.31 -13.12
N GLU A 123 -10.24 -4.91 -13.07
CA GLU A 123 -10.88 -4.17 -14.17
C GLU A 123 -10.17 -2.85 -14.49
N HIS A 124 -9.45 -2.27 -13.52
CA HIS A 124 -8.80 -0.96 -13.65
C HIS A 124 -7.27 -1.04 -13.80
N THR A 125 -6.66 -2.20 -13.54
CA THR A 125 -5.20 -2.39 -13.64
C THR A 125 -4.75 -3.16 -14.88
N ASN A 126 -5.66 -3.76 -15.66
CA ASN A 126 -5.34 -4.54 -16.86
C ASN A 126 -5.40 -3.75 -18.19
N ASN A 127 -5.06 -2.45 -18.19
CA ASN A 127 -5.02 -1.61 -19.40
C ASN A 127 -3.62 -1.49 -20.00
#